data_AF-A0A384LKD6-F1
#
_entry.id   AF-A0A384LKD6-F1
#
_cell.length_a   1.000
_cell.length_b   1.000
_cell.length_c   1.000
_cell.angle_alpha   90.00
_cell.angle_beta   90.00
_cell.angle_gamma   90.00
#
_symmetry.space_group_name_H-M   'P 1'
#
loop_
_entity.id
_entity.type
_entity.pdbx_description
1 polymer ?
#
loop_
_entity_poly.entity_id
_entity_poly.type
_entity_poly.pdbx_seq_one_letter_code
_entity_poly.pdbx_strand_id
1 'polypeptide(L)'
;MEVEWDKETVTNFYNYLCGTVNYQYCVELEKDLRIETGTEQKLNKQGCSSCSDHHSDVNISCFKFKKDDDDILGEILDSEKEQENVNKSLGEITQKAFAIYTNVIAKAASKGENEVTLQTDHFLRSDILRLVFSKYITTKVKERITEISSKSTKNIVSLANPLNINEHDLNKIKTDTIASLMHDYVGIQKYFLGRDYAKLIFDELIFIEYNNQFNGFGSEYKNVRTDFYCWTYITSLDRQKQRGLYKLLKELSLLPYELNKKANLSLQIGTLFQFLYFSPNKSYLKKHYQGGYGKMDNGTKVTCIYVPFVHSNDDVEIKLYKNQYNEESDKAETNISDSTTLPSNERDDVPFRVIKPESDSLIFLQTRNVSYEISKTKNKFFTVNLFISGPVSTDRRL
;
A
#
# COMPACT_ATOMS: atom_id res chain seq x y z
N MET A 1 8.41 -29.05 -16.49
CA MET A 1 8.61 -30.34 -15.81
C MET A 1 8.99 -30.01 -14.39
N GLU A 2 8.08 -30.17 -13.43
CA GLU A 2 8.41 -29.95 -12.02
C GLU A 2 9.42 -31.03 -11.62
N VAL A 3 10.60 -30.60 -11.17
CA VAL A 3 11.60 -31.52 -10.66
C VAL A 3 11.09 -31.98 -9.30
N GLU A 4 10.86 -33.29 -9.12
CA GLU A 4 10.63 -33.86 -7.78
C GLU A 4 11.98 -34.02 -7.09
N TRP A 5 12.17 -33.30 -5.99
CA TRP A 5 13.37 -33.36 -5.16
C TRP A 5 13.11 -34.38 -4.05
N ASP A 6 14.09 -35.24 -3.77
CA ASP A 6 13.99 -36.14 -2.63
C ASP A 6 14.05 -35.35 -1.30
N LYS A 7 13.49 -35.92 -0.24
CA LYS A 7 13.36 -35.25 1.06
C LYS A 7 14.70 -34.86 1.69
N GLU A 8 15.75 -35.64 1.44
CA GLU A 8 17.07 -35.37 1.99
C GLU A 8 17.67 -34.13 1.32
N THR A 9 17.60 -34.06 -0.01
CA THR A 9 18.06 -32.88 -0.77
C THR A 9 17.29 -31.62 -0.39
N VAL A 10 15.97 -31.69 -0.25
CA VAL A 10 15.13 -30.55 0.22
C VAL A 10 15.58 -30.07 1.60
N THR A 11 15.82 -31.00 2.52
CA THR A 11 16.23 -30.68 3.89
C THR A 11 17.61 -30.04 3.92
N ASN A 12 18.56 -30.60 3.19
CA ASN A 12 19.91 -30.05 3.08
C ASN A 12 19.92 -28.65 2.45
N PHE A 13 19.12 -28.44 1.40
CA PHE A 13 19.00 -27.13 0.76
C PHE A 13 18.32 -26.10 1.67
N TYR A 14 17.25 -26.49 2.38
CA TYR A 14 16.60 -25.62 3.37
C TYR A 14 17.56 -25.20 4.48
N ASN A 15 18.32 -26.15 5.03
CA ASN A 15 19.33 -25.87 6.06
C ASN A 15 20.41 -24.93 5.55
N TYR A 16 20.86 -25.13 4.30
CA TYR A 16 21.82 -24.23 3.65
C TYR A 16 21.25 -22.81 3.49
N LEU A 17 20.03 -22.68 2.96
CA LEU A 17 19.33 -21.39 2.83
C LEU A 17 19.25 -20.66 4.17
N CYS A 18 18.82 -21.37 5.23
CA CYS A 18 18.73 -20.78 6.56
C CYS A 18 20.10 -20.32 7.06
N GLY A 19 21.15 -21.12 6.83
CA GLY A 19 22.54 -20.78 7.17
C GLY A 19 23.06 -19.52 6.47
N THR A 20 22.51 -19.14 5.30
CA THR A 20 22.91 -17.89 4.61
C THR A 20 22.36 -16.62 5.26
N VAL A 21 21.31 -16.73 6.08
CA VAL A 21 20.63 -15.60 6.74
C VAL A 21 20.89 -15.66 8.24
N ASN A 22 21.96 -15.01 8.67
CA ASN A 22 22.34 -14.90 10.08
C ASN A 22 21.46 -13.90 10.86
N TYR A 23 21.72 -13.77 12.16
CA TYR A 23 21.04 -12.82 13.04
C TYR A 23 20.95 -11.40 12.48
N GLN A 24 22.06 -10.85 11.97
CA GLN A 24 22.10 -9.49 11.45
C GLN A 24 21.14 -9.30 10.27
N TYR A 25 21.12 -10.26 9.35
CA TYR A 25 20.18 -10.24 8.23
C TYR A 25 18.72 -10.44 8.66
N CYS A 26 18.47 -11.22 9.70
CA CYS A 26 17.12 -11.35 10.27
C CYS A 26 16.63 -10.01 10.84
N VAL A 27 17.50 -9.29 11.55
CA VAL A 27 17.20 -7.96 12.10
C VAL A 27 16.97 -6.95 10.98
N GLU A 28 17.77 -6.98 9.91
CA GLU A 28 17.58 -6.11 8.74
C GLU A 28 16.26 -6.40 8.03
N LEU A 29 15.96 -7.67 7.76
CA LEU A 29 14.69 -8.10 7.16
C LEU A 29 13.48 -7.69 8.02
N GLU A 30 13.56 -7.91 9.34
CA GLU A 30 12.53 -7.52 10.28
C GLU A 30 12.35 -6.00 10.29
N LYS A 31 13.44 -5.25 10.34
CA LYS A 31 13.43 -3.78 10.35
C LYS A 31 12.78 -3.22 9.10
N ASP A 32 13.18 -3.69 7.92
CA ASP A 32 12.65 -3.19 6.65
C ASP A 32 11.13 -3.44 6.57
N LEU A 33 10.69 -4.65 6.89
CA LEU A 33 9.26 -5.01 6.85
C LEU A 33 8.45 -4.31 7.93
N ARG A 34 8.99 -4.14 9.14
CA ARG A 34 8.28 -3.45 10.23
C ARG A 34 8.13 -1.96 9.98
N ILE A 35 9.16 -1.31 9.42
CA ILE A 35 9.08 0.09 8.99
C ILE A 35 8.03 0.24 7.91
N GLU A 36 8.02 -0.65 6.91
CA GLU A 36 7.06 -0.58 5.80
C GLU A 36 5.61 -0.84 6.25
N THR A 37 5.42 -1.63 7.30
CA THR A 37 4.09 -2.04 7.82
C THR A 37 3.66 -1.28 9.07
N GLY A 38 4.42 -0.28 9.53
CA GLY A 38 4.08 0.54 10.70
C GLY A 38 4.08 -0.20 12.04
N THR A 39 4.83 -1.30 12.11
CA THR A 39 4.95 -2.15 13.31
C THR A 39 6.32 -2.01 13.99
N GLU A 40 7.06 -0.93 13.71
CA GLU A 40 8.38 -0.66 14.27
C GLU A 40 8.40 -0.59 15.81
N GLN A 41 7.28 -0.26 16.47
CA GLN A 41 7.19 -0.35 17.94
C GLN A 41 7.50 -1.76 18.47
N LYS A 42 7.30 -2.80 17.65
CA LYS A 42 7.62 -4.19 17.99
C LYS A 42 9.11 -4.51 17.85
N LEU A 43 9.90 -3.68 17.15
CA LEU A 43 11.38 -3.81 17.14
C LEU A 43 11.99 -3.57 18.52
N ASN A 44 11.37 -2.69 19.33
CA ASN A 44 11.91 -2.23 20.60
C ASN A 44 11.32 -2.94 21.83
N LYS A 45 10.32 -3.83 21.65
CA LYS A 45 9.77 -4.62 22.75
C LYS A 45 10.66 -5.83 22.98
N GLN A 46 11.48 -5.72 24.03
CA GLN A 46 12.37 -6.76 24.54
C GLN A 46 13.34 -7.30 23.49
N GLY A 47 14.49 -6.63 23.40
CA GLY A 47 15.72 -7.36 23.12
C GLY A 47 15.75 -8.59 24.01
N CYS A 48 15.87 -9.76 23.37
CA CYS A 48 16.02 -11.04 24.02
C CYS A 48 17.02 -10.92 25.18
N SER A 49 16.53 -10.79 26.41
CA SER A 49 17.35 -10.69 27.63
C SER A 49 18.04 -12.00 27.97
N SER A 50 17.94 -13.00 27.09
CA SER A 50 18.62 -14.30 27.16
C SER A 50 19.61 -14.53 26.01
N CYS A 51 19.87 -13.55 25.15
CA CYS A 51 20.71 -13.73 23.95
C CYS A 51 22.07 -13.01 24.01
N SER A 52 22.62 -12.73 25.20
CA SER A 52 23.82 -11.89 25.32
C SER A 52 25.15 -12.56 24.93
N ASP A 53 25.22 -13.87 24.67
CA ASP A 53 26.51 -14.56 24.44
C ASP A 53 26.60 -15.46 23.19
N HIS A 54 25.53 -15.63 22.38
CA HIS A 54 25.51 -16.59 21.25
C HIS A 54 24.91 -16.06 19.93
N HIS A 55 25.15 -14.79 19.58
CA HIS A 55 24.66 -14.22 18.30
C HIS A 55 25.25 -14.89 17.04
N SER A 56 26.37 -15.61 17.16
CA SER A 56 27.00 -16.32 16.03
C SER A 56 26.19 -17.50 15.50
N ASP A 57 25.33 -18.09 16.33
CA ASP A 57 24.67 -19.37 16.03
C ASP A 57 23.19 -19.18 15.67
N VAL A 58 22.70 -17.94 15.70
CA VAL A 58 21.31 -17.61 15.35
C VAL A 58 21.19 -17.35 13.85
N ASN A 59 20.31 -18.10 13.20
CA ASN A 59 19.93 -17.93 11.81
C ASN A 59 18.40 -17.77 11.68
N ILE A 60 17.91 -17.56 10.47
CA ILE A 60 16.48 -17.31 10.23
C ILE A 60 15.55 -18.44 10.70
N SER A 61 15.99 -19.71 10.72
CA SER A 61 15.10 -20.80 11.15
C SER A 61 14.79 -20.75 12.64
N CYS A 62 15.75 -20.34 13.47
CA CYS A 62 15.57 -20.20 14.93
C CYS A 62 15.23 -18.76 15.38
N PHE A 63 15.42 -17.76 14.51
CA PHE A 63 15.00 -16.39 14.80
C PHE A 63 13.48 -16.29 14.89
N LYS A 64 12.98 -15.72 15.98
CA LYS A 64 11.54 -15.53 16.21
C LYS A 64 11.13 -14.09 15.89
N PHE A 65 10.35 -13.93 14.84
CA PHE A 65 9.82 -12.64 14.42
C PHE A 65 8.62 -12.24 15.27
N LYS A 66 7.70 -13.16 15.61
CA LYS A 66 6.53 -12.88 16.45
C LYS A 66 6.92 -12.49 17.88
N LYS A 67 6.63 -11.24 18.27
CA LYS A 67 6.98 -10.70 19.59
C LYS A 67 5.88 -10.86 20.65
N ASP A 68 4.61 -10.82 20.24
CA ASP A 68 3.45 -11.00 21.12
C ASP A 68 2.26 -11.55 20.33
N ASP A 69 1.15 -11.85 21.01
CA ASP A 69 -0.02 -12.50 20.40
C ASP A 69 -0.69 -11.65 19.31
N ASP A 70 -0.56 -10.33 19.39
CA ASP A 70 -1.12 -9.37 18.44
C ASP A 70 -0.16 -9.06 17.26
N ASP A 71 1.03 -9.66 17.22
CA ASP A 71 2.04 -9.41 16.19
C ASP A 71 1.80 -10.27 14.92
N ILE A 72 0.75 -9.91 14.18
CA ILE A 72 0.34 -10.58 12.93
C ILE A 72 1.48 -10.60 11.90
N LEU A 73 2.26 -9.52 11.78
CA LEU A 73 3.41 -9.49 10.88
C LEU A 73 4.46 -10.52 11.28
N GLY A 74 4.82 -10.54 12.56
CA GLY A 74 5.79 -11.49 13.08
C GLY A 74 5.33 -12.94 12.91
N GLU A 75 4.03 -13.20 13.06
CA GLU A 75 3.43 -14.50 12.77
C GLU A 75 3.55 -14.90 11.30
N ILE A 76 3.27 -13.97 10.37
CA ILE A 76 3.42 -14.22 8.93
C ILE A 76 4.89 -14.50 8.60
N LEU A 77 5.82 -13.69 9.12
CA LEU A 77 7.26 -13.90 8.95
C LEU A 77 7.70 -15.26 9.47
N ASP A 78 7.23 -15.65 10.65
CA ASP A 78 7.54 -16.94 11.25
C ASP A 78 6.95 -18.11 10.43
N SER A 79 5.81 -17.92 9.78
CA SER A 79 5.20 -18.93 8.89
C SER A 79 5.92 -19.05 7.55
N GLU A 80 6.26 -17.94 6.89
CA GLU A 80 6.87 -17.97 5.55
C GLU A 80 8.30 -18.56 5.55
N LYS A 81 9.00 -18.53 6.70
CA LYS A 81 10.32 -19.16 6.86
C LYS A 81 10.27 -20.66 7.18
N GLU A 82 9.10 -21.24 7.42
CA GLU A 82 8.96 -22.68 7.73
C GLU A 82 9.34 -23.55 6.53
N GLN A 83 9.96 -24.69 6.79
CA GLN A 83 10.44 -25.61 5.77
C GLN A 83 9.35 -26.02 4.76
N GLU A 84 8.10 -26.19 5.22
CA GLU A 84 6.98 -26.55 4.36
C GLU A 84 6.69 -25.47 3.29
N ASN A 85 6.68 -24.20 3.69
CA ASN A 85 6.39 -23.08 2.78
C ASN A 85 7.55 -22.80 1.85
N VAL A 86 8.79 -22.87 2.36
CA VAL A 86 9.99 -22.76 1.52
C VAL A 86 10.05 -23.89 0.50
N ASN A 87 9.68 -25.12 0.87
CA ASN A 87 9.65 -26.26 -0.06
C ASN A 87 8.67 -26.04 -1.23
N LYS A 88 7.48 -25.47 -0.96
CA LYS A 88 6.50 -25.12 -2.02
C LYS A 88 7.04 -24.09 -3.02
N SER A 89 8.04 -23.30 -2.64
CA SER A 89 8.62 -22.24 -3.48
C SER A 89 10.07 -22.51 -3.88
N LEU A 90 10.58 -23.71 -3.61
CA LEU A 90 11.97 -24.12 -3.84
C LEU A 90 12.37 -23.94 -5.31
N GLY A 91 11.51 -24.38 -6.24
CA GLY A 91 11.73 -24.25 -7.68
C GLY A 91 11.85 -22.80 -8.12
N GLU A 92 11.02 -21.91 -7.58
CA GLU A 92 11.06 -20.48 -7.90
C GLU A 92 12.32 -19.80 -7.35
N ILE A 93 12.71 -20.13 -6.12
CA ILE A 93 13.91 -19.61 -5.46
C ILE A 93 15.16 -20.04 -6.24
N THR A 94 15.28 -21.33 -6.55
CA THR A 94 16.43 -21.88 -7.28
C THR A 94 16.53 -21.33 -8.70
N GLN A 95 15.41 -21.22 -9.42
CA GLN A 95 15.40 -20.66 -10.78
C GLN A 95 15.83 -19.18 -10.78
N LYS A 96 15.34 -18.36 -9.84
CA LYS A 96 15.75 -16.95 -9.71
C LYS A 96 17.23 -16.83 -9.34
N ALA A 97 17.71 -17.65 -8.41
CA ALA A 97 19.13 -17.66 -8.02
C ALA A 97 20.04 -18.05 -9.19
N PHE A 98 19.66 -19.10 -9.93
CA PHE A 98 20.41 -19.56 -11.11
C PHE A 98 20.48 -18.49 -12.21
N ALA A 99 19.36 -17.82 -12.48
CA ALA A 99 19.32 -16.74 -13.46
C ALA A 99 20.25 -15.58 -13.09
N ILE A 100 20.23 -15.15 -11.81
CA ILE A 100 21.12 -14.08 -11.32
C ILE A 100 22.58 -14.51 -11.42
N TYR A 101 22.92 -15.72 -10.96
CA TYR A 101 24.27 -16.25 -11.01
C TYR A 101 24.81 -16.29 -12.45
N THR A 102 24.03 -16.83 -13.39
CA THR A 102 24.42 -16.92 -14.81
C THR A 102 24.69 -15.54 -15.41
N ASN A 103 23.85 -14.54 -15.08
CA ASN A 103 24.04 -13.16 -15.53
C ASN A 103 25.31 -12.52 -14.95
N VAL A 104 25.62 -12.78 -13.67
CA VAL A 104 26.85 -12.29 -13.02
C VAL A 104 28.09 -12.87 -13.71
N ILE A 105 28.11 -14.18 -13.95
CA ILE A 105 29.23 -14.87 -14.62
C ILE A 105 29.40 -14.38 -16.07
N ALA A 106 28.31 -14.29 -16.84
CA ALA A 106 28.36 -13.77 -18.22
C ALA A 106 28.88 -12.32 -18.28
N LYS A 107 28.53 -11.50 -17.29
CA LYS A 107 29.02 -10.12 -17.17
C LYS A 107 30.50 -10.05 -16.79
N ALA A 108 31.00 -10.94 -15.93
CA ALA A 108 32.42 -11.02 -15.60
C ALA A 108 33.26 -11.45 -16.83
N ALA A 109 32.81 -12.48 -17.55
CA ALA A 109 33.47 -12.97 -18.76
C ALA A 109 33.58 -11.89 -19.86
N SER A 110 32.51 -11.11 -20.06
CA SER A 110 32.53 -10.00 -21.05
C SER A 110 33.47 -8.83 -20.69
N LYS A 111 33.94 -8.76 -19.44
CA LYS A 111 34.94 -7.77 -18.99
C LYS A 111 36.37 -8.31 -18.98
N GLY A 112 36.60 -9.56 -19.39
CA GLY A 112 37.91 -10.19 -19.40
C GLY A 112 38.37 -10.75 -18.04
N GLU A 113 37.49 -10.78 -17.03
CA GLU A 113 37.74 -11.44 -15.75
C GLU A 113 37.35 -12.92 -15.86
N ASN A 114 38.30 -13.78 -16.26
CA ASN A 114 38.04 -15.18 -16.59
C ASN A 114 38.33 -16.19 -15.48
N GLU A 115 38.83 -15.77 -14.31
CA GLU A 115 39.17 -16.69 -13.22
C GLU A 115 38.28 -16.47 -11.99
N VAL A 116 37.06 -17.04 -12.06
CA VAL A 116 36.24 -17.20 -10.85
C VAL A 116 36.87 -18.34 -10.04
N THR A 117 37.60 -17.98 -8.98
CA THR A 117 38.15 -18.97 -8.05
C THR A 117 37.01 -19.73 -7.36
N LEU A 118 37.30 -20.92 -6.84
CA LEU A 118 36.32 -21.73 -6.10
C LEU A 118 35.78 -20.99 -4.86
N GLN A 119 36.59 -20.13 -4.24
CA GLN A 119 36.16 -19.27 -3.14
C GLN A 119 35.18 -18.19 -3.60
N THR A 120 35.47 -17.54 -4.74
CA THR A 120 34.60 -16.53 -5.34
C THR A 120 33.27 -17.14 -5.78
N ASP A 121 33.29 -18.32 -6.40
CA ASP A 121 32.08 -19.06 -6.80
C ASP A 121 31.19 -19.39 -5.59
N HIS A 122 31.78 -19.95 -4.52
CA HIS A 122 31.05 -20.25 -3.30
C HIS A 122 30.44 -18.99 -2.66
N PHE A 123 31.20 -17.90 -2.59
CA PHE A 123 30.71 -16.61 -2.09
C PHE A 123 29.52 -16.11 -2.91
N LEU A 124 29.65 -16.08 -4.24
CA LEU A 124 28.59 -15.61 -5.14
C LEU A 124 27.30 -16.42 -4.97
N ARG A 125 27.40 -17.75 -4.94
CA ARG A 125 26.21 -18.61 -4.75
C ARG A 125 25.55 -18.36 -3.40
N SER A 126 26.33 -18.25 -2.34
CA SER A 126 25.82 -17.97 -0.98
C SER A 126 25.12 -16.61 -0.92
N ASP A 127 25.74 -15.56 -1.49
CA ASP A 127 25.23 -14.19 -1.48
C ASP A 127 23.95 -14.04 -2.33
N ILE A 128 23.92 -14.66 -3.50
CA ILE A 128 22.76 -14.67 -4.40
C ILE A 128 21.60 -15.44 -3.77
N LEU A 129 21.86 -16.60 -3.18
CA LEU A 129 20.82 -17.38 -2.49
C LEU A 129 20.24 -16.62 -1.31
N ARG A 130 21.08 -15.96 -0.49
CA ARG A 130 20.64 -15.07 0.59
C ARG A 130 19.72 -13.97 0.07
N LEU A 131 20.14 -13.28 -1.00
CA LEU A 131 19.39 -12.19 -1.61
C LEU A 131 18.03 -12.65 -2.11
N VAL A 132 18.00 -13.74 -2.88
CA VAL A 132 16.76 -14.29 -3.45
C VAL A 132 15.83 -14.75 -2.34
N PHE A 133 16.36 -15.40 -1.31
CA PHE A 133 15.55 -15.89 -0.20
C PHE A 133 14.96 -14.74 0.62
N SER A 134 15.74 -13.71 0.91
CA SER A 134 15.25 -12.50 1.61
C SER A 134 14.14 -11.80 0.82
N LYS A 135 14.32 -11.68 -0.51
CA LYS A 135 13.29 -11.13 -1.41
C LYS A 135 12.05 -12.01 -1.49
N TYR A 136 12.21 -13.33 -1.47
CA TYR A 136 11.10 -14.28 -1.44
C TYR A 136 10.25 -14.06 -0.19
N ILE A 137 10.86 -14.09 1.00
CA ILE A 137 10.16 -13.86 2.27
C ILE A 137 9.46 -12.50 2.24
N THR A 138 10.17 -11.44 1.85
CA THR A 138 9.61 -10.09 1.72
C THR A 138 8.38 -10.07 0.82
N THR A 139 8.43 -10.72 -0.35
CA THR A 139 7.34 -10.75 -1.31
C THR A 139 6.14 -11.50 -0.75
N LYS A 140 6.35 -12.70 -0.18
CA LYS A 140 5.27 -13.52 0.39
C LYS A 140 4.60 -12.86 1.59
N VAL A 141 5.40 -12.26 2.48
CA VAL A 141 4.88 -11.48 3.61
C VAL A 141 4.00 -10.34 3.11
N LYS A 142 4.44 -9.58 2.10
CA LYS A 142 3.64 -8.48 1.51
C LYS A 142 2.36 -8.99 0.84
N GLU A 143 2.44 -10.07 0.07
CA GLU A 143 1.27 -10.72 -0.54
C GLU A 143 0.25 -11.11 0.53
N ARG A 144 0.71 -11.72 1.63
CA ARG A 144 -0.15 -12.21 2.71
C ARG A 144 -0.73 -11.09 3.57
N ILE A 145 0.02 -10.01 3.82
CA ILE A 145 -0.50 -8.80 4.46
C ILE A 145 -1.58 -8.15 3.58
N THR A 146 -1.32 -8.06 2.27
CA THR A 146 -2.29 -7.55 1.31
C THR A 146 -3.53 -8.45 1.27
N GLU A 147 -3.34 -9.76 1.27
CA GLU A 147 -4.42 -10.74 1.32
C GLU A 147 -5.22 -10.65 2.62
N ILE A 148 -4.59 -10.50 3.78
CA ILE A 148 -5.28 -10.30 5.06
C ILE A 148 -6.03 -8.97 5.05
N SER A 149 -5.42 -7.90 4.54
CA SER A 149 -6.08 -6.60 4.44
C SER A 149 -7.31 -6.64 3.51
N SER A 150 -7.27 -7.44 2.46
CA SER A 150 -8.37 -7.60 1.49
C SER A 150 -9.42 -8.63 1.94
N LYS A 151 -9.03 -9.73 2.59
CA LYS A 151 -9.94 -10.71 3.22
C LYS A 151 -10.62 -10.16 4.48
N SER A 152 -9.99 -9.20 5.15
CA SER A 152 -10.56 -8.50 6.32
C SER A 152 -11.85 -7.73 6.01
N THR A 153 -12.20 -7.55 4.72
CA THR A 153 -13.50 -6.99 4.26
C THR A 153 -14.73 -7.78 4.73
N LYS A 154 -14.56 -9.02 5.22
CA LYS A 154 -15.64 -9.85 5.78
C LYS A 154 -15.61 -10.02 7.31
N ASN A 155 -14.62 -9.45 8.01
CA ASN A 155 -14.55 -9.58 9.46
C ASN A 155 -15.50 -8.58 10.13
N ILE A 156 -16.54 -9.07 10.82
CA ILE A 156 -17.48 -8.22 11.56
C ILE A 156 -16.79 -7.41 12.67
N VAL A 157 -15.62 -7.87 13.14
CA VAL A 157 -14.82 -7.20 14.19
C VAL A 157 -14.10 -5.95 13.65
N SER A 158 -13.82 -5.88 12.33
CA SER A 158 -13.21 -4.69 11.71
C SER A 158 -14.25 -3.65 11.27
N LEU A 159 -15.55 -3.95 11.43
CA LEU A 159 -16.62 -2.99 11.21
C LEU A 159 -16.47 -1.81 12.17
N ALA A 160 -16.51 -0.60 11.64
CA ALA A 160 -16.51 0.61 12.44
C ALA A 160 -17.88 0.84 13.07
N ASN A 161 -18.21 0.04 14.10
CA ASN A 161 -19.48 0.12 14.80
C ASN A 161 -19.52 1.38 15.68
N PRO A 162 -20.44 2.35 15.41
CA PRO A 162 -20.53 3.59 16.18
C PRO A 162 -20.79 3.38 17.69
N LEU A 163 -21.40 2.25 18.07
CA LEU A 163 -21.69 1.92 19.46
C LEU A 163 -20.43 1.57 20.28
N ASN A 164 -19.31 1.28 19.61
CA ASN A 164 -18.06 0.90 20.25
C ASN A 164 -17.19 2.12 20.63
N ILE A 165 -17.62 3.36 20.31
CA ILE A 165 -16.78 4.56 20.45
C ILE A 165 -17.51 5.72 21.16
N ASN A 166 -17.87 5.48 22.42
CA ASN A 166 -18.63 6.44 23.24
C ASN A 166 -17.82 7.69 23.66
N GLU A 167 -16.49 7.64 23.57
CA GLU A 167 -15.60 8.73 23.99
C GLU A 167 -15.46 9.86 22.95
N HIS A 168 -15.95 9.64 21.72
CA HIS A 168 -15.80 10.58 20.61
C HIS A 168 -17.16 11.07 20.09
N ASP A 169 -17.28 12.39 19.89
CA ASP A 169 -18.46 12.96 19.25
C ASP A 169 -18.41 12.71 17.73
N LEU A 170 -19.14 11.68 17.27
CA LEU A 170 -19.30 11.33 15.86
C LEU A 170 -20.27 12.27 15.14
N ASN A 171 -19.93 13.57 15.09
CA ASN A 171 -20.75 14.60 14.46
C ASN A 171 -19.92 15.70 13.76
N LYS A 172 -18.71 15.37 13.31
CA LYS A 172 -17.80 16.35 12.70
C LYS A 172 -18.13 16.67 11.25
N ILE A 173 -18.68 15.71 10.51
CA ILE A 173 -19.07 15.87 9.11
C ILE A 173 -20.50 16.41 9.02
N LYS A 174 -20.67 17.50 8.26
CA LYS A 174 -21.99 18.11 8.07
C LYS A 174 -22.95 17.16 7.35
N THR A 175 -24.21 17.20 7.74
CA THR A 175 -25.28 16.40 7.12
C THR A 175 -25.37 16.65 5.61
N ASP A 176 -25.24 17.91 5.18
CA ASP A 176 -25.25 18.27 3.75
C ASP A 176 -24.10 17.62 2.97
N THR A 177 -22.91 17.52 3.58
CA THR A 177 -21.76 16.85 2.97
C THR A 177 -22.03 15.36 2.74
N ILE A 178 -22.70 14.71 3.70
CA ILE A 178 -23.08 13.30 3.58
C ILE A 178 -24.20 13.15 2.55
N ALA A 179 -25.20 14.03 2.55
CA ALA A 179 -26.26 14.02 1.54
C ALA A 179 -25.68 14.15 0.12
N SER A 180 -24.72 15.07 -0.11
CA SER A 180 -24.01 15.17 -1.39
C SER A 180 -23.21 13.92 -1.73
N LEU A 181 -22.55 13.28 -0.75
CA LEU A 181 -21.87 12.00 -0.98
C LEU A 181 -22.85 10.91 -1.44
N MET A 182 -24.03 10.83 -0.82
CA MET A 182 -25.02 9.79 -1.13
C MET A 182 -25.76 10.03 -2.46
N HIS A 183 -26.03 11.28 -2.81
CA HIS A 183 -26.80 11.62 -4.01
C HIS A 183 -25.93 11.92 -5.24
N ASP A 184 -24.82 12.62 -5.06
CA ASP A 184 -23.95 13.09 -6.14
C ASP A 184 -22.64 12.30 -6.24
N TYR A 185 -22.48 11.27 -5.40
CA TYR A 185 -21.26 10.46 -5.26
C TYR A 185 -20.05 11.21 -4.70
N VAL A 186 -20.22 12.49 -4.33
CA VAL A 186 -19.14 13.40 -3.94
C VAL A 186 -19.59 14.31 -2.80
N GLY A 187 -18.93 14.24 -1.65
CA GLY A 187 -19.09 15.16 -0.53
C GLY A 187 -17.87 16.05 -0.36
N ILE A 188 -18.04 17.33 -0.03
CA ILE A 188 -16.92 18.22 0.32
C ILE A 188 -17.21 18.86 1.67
N GLN A 189 -16.30 18.68 2.63
CA GLN A 189 -16.29 19.34 3.92
C GLN A 189 -15.18 20.38 3.94
N LYS A 190 -15.53 21.65 4.14
CA LYS A 190 -14.56 22.73 4.33
C LYS A 190 -14.26 22.92 5.82
N TYR A 191 -13.08 23.46 6.12
CA TYR A 191 -12.63 23.77 7.48
C TYR A 191 -12.65 22.54 8.39
N PHE A 192 -12.06 21.43 7.93
CA PHE A 192 -12.17 20.15 8.63
C PHE A 192 -11.42 20.12 9.97
N LEU A 193 -10.21 20.66 10.04
CA LEU A 193 -9.39 20.70 11.26
C LEU A 193 -9.18 22.11 11.84
N GLY A 194 -9.36 23.14 11.02
CA GLY A 194 -9.02 24.53 11.32
C GLY A 194 -7.70 24.95 10.67
N ARG A 195 -7.61 26.26 10.33
CA ARG A 195 -6.46 26.83 9.59
C ARG A 195 -5.12 26.60 10.25
N ASP A 196 -5.07 26.68 11.58
CA ASP A 196 -3.81 26.53 12.35
C ASP A 196 -3.23 25.12 12.16
N TYR A 197 -4.08 24.09 12.20
CA TYR A 197 -3.66 22.72 11.94
C TYR A 197 -3.36 22.46 10.48
N ALA A 198 -4.13 23.06 9.57
CA ALA A 198 -3.92 22.93 8.14
C ALA A 198 -2.51 23.37 7.70
N LYS A 199 -2.05 24.52 8.22
CA LYS A 199 -0.68 25.00 7.97
C LYS A 199 0.38 24.12 8.62
N LEU A 200 0.17 23.72 9.89
CA LEU A 200 1.09 22.83 10.58
C LEU A 200 1.28 21.49 9.84
N ILE A 201 0.18 20.88 9.38
CA ILE A 201 0.21 19.63 8.60
C ILE A 201 1.00 19.81 7.30
N PHE A 202 0.79 20.92 6.59
CA PHE A 202 1.52 21.21 5.37
C PHE A 202 3.03 21.35 5.62
N ASP A 203 3.42 22.10 6.66
CA ASP A 203 4.82 22.29 7.01
C ASP A 203 5.47 20.95 7.43
N GLU A 204 4.74 20.07 8.12
CA GLU A 204 5.18 18.72 8.47
C GLU A 204 5.33 17.79 7.24
N LEU A 205 4.41 17.86 6.26
CA LEU A 205 4.52 17.11 5.00
C LEU A 205 5.70 17.58 4.15
N ILE A 206 5.96 18.89 4.14
CA ILE A 206 7.17 19.45 3.54
C ILE A 206 8.41 18.88 4.20
N PHE A 207 8.44 18.76 5.53
CA PHE A 207 9.58 18.17 6.23
C PHE A 207 9.80 16.69 5.87
N ILE A 208 8.71 15.91 5.73
CA ILE A 208 8.77 14.51 5.26
C ILE A 208 9.35 14.44 3.83
N GLU A 209 8.95 15.36 2.96
CA GLU A 209 9.50 15.46 1.59
C GLU A 209 10.97 15.85 1.58
N TYR A 210 11.40 16.82 2.40
CA TYR A 210 12.81 17.18 2.56
C TYR A 210 13.66 16.01 3.07
N ASN A 211 13.10 15.14 3.91
CA ASN A 211 13.76 13.93 4.40
C ASN A 211 13.74 12.77 3.38
N ASN A 212 13.25 13.00 2.16
CA ASN A 212 13.21 12.02 1.08
C ASN A 212 12.46 10.73 1.44
N GLN A 213 11.38 10.85 2.23
CA GLN A 213 10.55 9.71 2.65
C GLN A 213 9.43 9.37 1.65
N PHE A 214 9.27 10.18 0.61
CA PHE A 214 8.33 9.93 -0.48
C PHE A 214 9.00 9.08 -1.57
N ASN A 215 8.33 8.00 -1.97
CA ASN A 215 8.75 7.10 -3.02
C ASN A 215 8.13 7.48 -4.37
N GLY A 216 8.89 7.33 -5.45
CA GLY A 216 8.34 7.41 -6.81
C GLY A 216 7.63 6.12 -7.21
N PHE A 217 6.63 6.23 -8.09
CA PHE A 217 6.06 5.04 -8.72
C PHE A 217 7.03 4.44 -9.76
N GLY A 218 6.92 3.12 -9.96
CA GLY A 218 7.70 2.39 -10.97
C GLY A 218 7.53 2.96 -12.38
N SER A 219 8.49 2.66 -13.25
CA SER A 219 8.52 3.17 -14.64
C SER A 219 7.27 2.83 -15.45
N GLU A 220 6.63 1.71 -15.13
CA GLU A 220 5.40 1.20 -15.73
C GLU A 220 4.20 2.14 -15.50
N TYR A 221 4.24 2.98 -14.46
CA TYR A 221 3.15 3.91 -14.14
C TYR A 221 3.37 5.32 -14.69
N LYS A 222 4.53 5.64 -15.30
CA LYS A 222 4.87 6.99 -15.76
C LYS A 222 3.82 7.61 -16.69
N ASN A 223 3.15 6.79 -17.50
CA ASN A 223 2.12 7.26 -18.43
C ASN A 223 0.78 7.59 -17.74
N VAL A 224 0.57 7.11 -16.51
CA VAL A 224 -0.65 7.30 -15.72
C VAL A 224 -0.43 8.33 -14.61
N ARG A 225 0.72 8.27 -13.92
CA ARG A 225 1.00 9.11 -12.78
C ARG A 225 2.51 9.36 -12.60
N THR A 226 2.83 10.50 -12.01
CA THR A 226 4.21 10.97 -11.76
C THR A 226 4.35 11.69 -10.42
N ASP A 227 3.34 11.58 -9.57
CA ASP A 227 3.39 11.99 -8.17
C ASP A 227 4.24 11.01 -7.34
N PHE A 228 4.48 11.38 -6.09
CA PHE A 228 5.23 10.57 -5.13
C PHE A 228 4.31 10.18 -3.97
N TYR A 229 4.59 9.06 -3.32
CA TYR A 229 3.76 8.54 -2.24
C TYR A 229 4.56 8.20 -0.99
N CYS A 230 3.91 8.34 0.17
CA CYS A 230 4.40 7.83 1.44
C CYS A 230 3.23 7.12 2.14
N TRP A 231 3.41 5.85 2.46
CA TRP A 231 2.44 5.09 3.26
C TRP A 231 2.76 5.32 4.73
N THR A 232 1.73 5.57 5.55
CA THR A 232 1.93 5.97 6.94
C THR A 232 0.82 5.43 7.83
N TYR A 233 1.18 5.02 9.03
CA TYR A 233 0.27 4.66 10.11
C TYR A 233 0.29 5.77 11.17
N ILE A 234 -0.76 5.88 11.98
CA ILE A 234 -0.76 6.83 13.12
C ILE A 234 0.43 6.56 14.06
N THR A 235 0.80 5.29 14.23
CA THR A 235 1.88 4.85 15.11
C THR A 235 3.27 5.22 14.60
N SER A 236 3.43 5.39 13.29
CA SER A 236 4.72 5.72 12.67
C SER A 236 5.05 7.21 12.67
N LEU A 237 4.14 8.05 13.17
CA LEU A 237 4.37 9.47 13.31
C LEU A 237 5.12 9.78 14.62
N ASP A 238 6.13 10.64 14.54
CA ASP A 238 6.77 11.24 15.71
C ASP A 238 5.76 12.16 16.40
N ARG A 239 5.24 11.72 17.54
CA ARG A 239 4.20 12.46 18.30
C ARG A 239 4.64 13.86 18.73
N GLN A 240 5.94 14.14 18.80
CA GLN A 240 6.45 15.45 19.18
C GLN A 240 6.64 16.36 17.97
N LYS A 241 7.14 15.83 16.85
CA LYS A 241 7.48 16.60 15.65
C LYS A 241 6.36 16.67 14.61
N GLN A 242 5.43 15.72 14.60
CA GLN A 242 4.37 15.56 13.61
C GLN A 242 2.98 15.63 14.26
N ARG A 243 2.76 16.66 15.08
CA ARG A 243 1.54 16.83 15.89
C ARG A 243 0.31 17.12 15.02
N GLY A 244 0.49 17.87 13.94
CA GLY A 244 -0.56 18.20 12.99
C GLY A 244 -1.06 16.94 12.29
N LEU A 245 -0.14 16.18 11.69
CA LEU A 245 -0.43 14.90 11.04
C LEU A 245 -1.02 13.90 12.02
N TYR A 246 -0.49 13.79 13.24
CA TYR A 246 -1.04 12.90 14.26
C TYR A 246 -2.51 13.21 14.57
N LYS A 247 -2.85 14.50 14.70
CA LYS A 247 -4.25 14.93 14.87
C LYS A 247 -5.09 14.57 13.65
N LEU A 248 -4.61 14.89 12.44
CA LEU A 248 -5.32 14.58 11.20
C LEU A 248 -5.64 13.10 11.09
N LEU A 249 -4.65 12.23 11.24
CA LEU A 249 -4.84 10.79 11.03
C LEU A 249 -5.81 10.18 12.06
N LYS A 250 -5.79 10.67 13.31
CA LYS A 250 -6.82 10.31 14.30
C LYS A 250 -8.21 10.70 13.84
N GLU A 251 -8.38 11.93 13.38
CA GLU A 251 -9.69 12.44 12.93
C GLU A 251 -10.18 11.71 11.67
N LEU A 252 -9.28 11.38 10.74
CA LEU A 252 -9.61 10.56 9.58
C LEU A 252 -10.00 9.13 9.99
N SER A 253 -9.36 8.54 11.01
CA SER A 253 -9.69 7.19 11.51
C SER A 253 -11.08 7.08 12.13
N LEU A 254 -11.69 8.20 12.52
CA LEU A 254 -13.05 8.25 13.06
C LEU A 254 -14.13 8.32 11.95
N LEU A 255 -13.76 8.65 10.71
CA LEU A 255 -14.71 8.82 9.60
C LEU A 255 -15.55 7.57 9.32
N PRO A 256 -15.01 6.33 9.31
CA PRO A 256 -15.82 5.14 9.10
C PRO A 256 -16.95 5.00 10.13
N TYR A 257 -16.68 5.34 11.40
CA TYR A 257 -17.69 5.29 12.47
C TYR A 257 -18.77 6.34 12.24
N GLU A 258 -18.39 7.58 11.95
CA GLU A 258 -19.37 8.65 11.74
C GLU A 258 -20.23 8.41 10.49
N LEU A 259 -19.62 7.96 9.39
CA LEU A 259 -20.34 7.60 8.17
C LEU A 259 -21.28 6.41 8.39
N ASN A 260 -20.88 5.40 9.16
CA ASN A 260 -21.78 4.30 9.53
C ASN A 260 -22.94 4.78 10.40
N LYS A 261 -22.69 5.68 11.35
CA LYS A 261 -23.74 6.27 12.20
C LYS A 261 -24.78 7.04 11.39
N LYS A 262 -24.35 7.78 10.37
CA LYS A 262 -25.21 8.72 9.62
C LYS A 262 -25.79 8.16 8.33
N ALA A 263 -25.14 7.18 7.70
CA ALA A 263 -25.53 6.65 6.38
C ALA A 263 -25.53 5.11 6.29
N ASN A 264 -25.19 4.38 7.36
CA ASN A 264 -25.24 2.92 7.43
C ASN A 264 -24.49 2.18 6.30
N LEU A 265 -23.28 2.64 6.01
CA LEU A 265 -22.48 2.18 4.86
C LEU A 265 -21.67 0.89 5.10
N SER A 266 -21.78 0.29 6.29
CA SER A 266 -21.02 -0.91 6.69
C SER A 266 -19.51 -0.80 6.48
N LEU A 267 -18.95 0.37 6.75
CA LEU A 267 -17.54 0.70 6.55
C LEU A 267 -16.66 0.10 7.65
N GLN A 268 -15.44 -0.24 7.27
CA GLN A 268 -14.43 -0.80 8.14
C GLN A 268 -13.43 0.23 8.62
N ILE A 269 -12.77 -0.09 9.73
CA ILE A 269 -11.70 0.73 10.31
C ILE A 269 -10.49 0.66 9.37
N GLY A 270 -10.01 1.83 8.93
CA GLY A 270 -8.78 1.98 8.17
C GLY A 270 -7.69 2.64 9.03
N THR A 271 -6.50 2.05 9.07
CA THR A 271 -5.35 2.55 9.84
C THR A 271 -4.15 2.94 8.97
N LEU A 272 -4.23 2.64 7.67
CA LEU A 272 -3.19 2.96 6.68
C LEU A 272 -3.61 4.19 5.87
N PHE A 273 -2.73 5.17 5.82
CA PHE A 273 -2.93 6.44 5.12
C PHE A 273 -1.90 6.59 4.01
N GLN A 274 -2.29 7.25 2.92
CA GLN A 274 -1.39 7.56 1.82
C GLN A 274 -1.18 9.06 1.73
N PHE A 275 0.04 9.51 1.92
CA PHE A 275 0.43 10.87 1.59
C PHE A 275 0.85 10.90 0.14
N LEU A 276 0.31 11.84 -0.63
CA LEU A 276 0.73 12.09 -1.99
C LEU A 276 1.40 13.45 -2.08
N TYR A 277 2.47 13.50 -2.87
CA TYR A 277 3.21 14.71 -3.18
C TYR A 277 3.27 14.92 -4.69
N PHE A 278 2.83 16.09 -5.13
CA PHE A 278 2.88 16.53 -6.52
C PHE A 278 3.95 17.61 -6.66
N SER A 279 5.03 17.25 -7.35
CA SER A 279 6.14 18.17 -7.64
C SER A 279 5.68 19.26 -8.64
N PRO A 280 6.05 20.53 -8.39
CA PRO A 280 5.79 21.67 -9.28
C PRO A 280 6.06 21.39 -10.75
N ASN A 281 5.06 21.65 -11.60
CA ASN A 281 5.07 21.56 -13.07
C ASN A 281 5.45 20.19 -13.66
N LYS A 282 5.61 19.17 -12.82
CA LYS A 282 6.10 17.84 -13.20
C LYS A 282 5.04 16.77 -12.96
N SER A 283 4.58 16.68 -11.72
CA SER A 283 3.72 15.59 -11.27
C SER A 283 2.27 15.78 -11.71
N TYR A 284 1.61 14.67 -12.00
CA TYR A 284 0.19 14.58 -12.31
C TYR A 284 -0.32 13.18 -11.95
N LEU A 285 -1.65 13.05 -11.89
CA LEU A 285 -2.34 11.76 -11.77
C LEU A 285 -3.50 11.75 -12.76
N LYS A 286 -3.43 10.95 -13.82
CA LYS A 286 -4.51 10.83 -14.80
C LYS A 286 -5.74 10.14 -14.19
N LYS A 287 -6.87 10.26 -14.91
CA LYS A 287 -8.10 9.51 -14.64
C LYS A 287 -7.78 8.03 -14.38
N HIS A 288 -8.24 7.52 -13.24
CA HIS A 288 -8.03 6.13 -12.84
C HIS A 288 -9.19 5.62 -11.97
N TYR A 289 -9.43 4.31 -12.03
CA TYR A 289 -10.43 3.62 -11.22
C TYR A 289 -9.80 3.08 -9.94
N GLN A 290 -10.27 3.53 -8.78
CA GLN A 290 -9.77 3.07 -7.49
C GLN A 290 -10.59 1.92 -6.89
N GLY A 291 -11.86 1.77 -7.26
CA GLY A 291 -12.81 0.83 -6.64
C GLY A 291 -12.90 -0.53 -7.34
N GLY A 292 -11.93 -0.86 -8.20
CA GLY A 292 -11.92 -2.05 -9.06
C GLY A 292 -12.19 -1.75 -10.54
N TYR A 293 -12.03 -2.77 -11.38
CA TYR A 293 -12.13 -2.66 -12.84
C TYR A 293 -13.25 -3.56 -13.38
N GLY A 294 -14.08 -3.02 -14.28
CA GLY A 294 -15.22 -3.75 -14.83
C GLY A 294 -16.17 -4.25 -13.72
N LYS A 295 -16.39 -5.57 -13.69
CA LYS A 295 -17.22 -6.24 -12.67
C LYS A 295 -16.48 -6.47 -11.33
N MET A 296 -15.15 -6.32 -11.29
CA MET A 296 -14.40 -6.52 -10.05
C MET A 296 -14.63 -5.35 -9.09
N ASP A 297 -14.97 -5.68 -7.85
CA ASP A 297 -15.06 -4.76 -6.71
C ASP A 297 -13.93 -5.15 -5.73
N ASN A 298 -13.02 -4.22 -5.46
CA ASN A 298 -11.88 -4.45 -4.56
C ASN A 298 -12.21 -4.18 -3.09
N GLY A 299 -13.47 -3.89 -2.77
CA GLY A 299 -13.96 -3.64 -1.42
C GLY A 299 -13.81 -2.19 -0.96
N THR A 300 -13.17 -1.30 -1.73
CA THR A 300 -13.06 0.12 -1.37
C THR A 300 -14.36 0.85 -1.68
N LYS A 301 -15.03 1.37 -0.64
CA LYS A 301 -16.33 2.04 -0.75
C LYS A 301 -16.23 3.55 -0.85
N VAL A 302 -15.39 4.14 0.01
CA VAL A 302 -15.23 5.59 0.12
C VAL A 302 -13.76 5.95 0.08
N THR A 303 -13.39 6.90 -0.78
CA THR A 303 -12.07 7.53 -0.79
C THR A 303 -12.21 8.90 -0.16
N CYS A 304 -11.42 9.14 0.89
CA CYS A 304 -11.28 10.44 1.53
C CYS A 304 -9.97 11.08 1.08
N ILE A 305 -10.01 12.31 0.60
CA ILE A 305 -8.86 13.10 0.17
C ILE A 305 -8.84 14.39 1.01
N TYR A 306 -7.90 14.50 1.94
CA TYR A 306 -7.67 15.72 2.69
C TYR A 306 -6.64 16.61 1.98
N VAL A 307 -7.00 17.87 1.78
CA VAL A 307 -6.13 18.90 1.22
C VAL A 307 -5.70 19.86 2.33
N PRO A 308 -4.43 19.79 2.80
CA PRO A 308 -3.96 20.63 3.89
C PRO A 308 -3.88 22.09 3.48
N PHE A 309 -3.24 22.38 2.34
CA PHE A 309 -2.96 23.75 1.92
C PHE A 309 -2.93 23.86 0.40
N VAL A 310 -3.40 25.00 -0.11
CA VAL A 310 -3.40 25.38 -1.52
C VAL A 310 -2.93 26.83 -1.61
N HIS A 311 -1.94 27.10 -2.46
CA HIS A 311 -1.45 28.46 -2.66
C HIS A 311 -2.48 29.31 -3.41
N SER A 312 -2.53 30.61 -3.15
CA SER A 312 -3.50 31.52 -3.78
C SER A 312 -3.35 31.65 -5.30
N ASN A 313 -2.18 31.29 -5.84
CA ASN A 313 -1.88 31.30 -7.27
C ASN A 313 -1.83 29.88 -7.88
N ASP A 314 -2.24 28.85 -7.13
CA ASP A 314 -2.32 27.50 -7.67
C ASP A 314 -3.46 27.35 -8.68
N ASP A 315 -3.19 26.55 -9.70
CA ASP A 315 -4.10 26.13 -10.77
C ASP A 315 -4.42 24.64 -10.70
N VAL A 316 -4.21 24.03 -9.52
CA VAL A 316 -4.55 22.62 -9.30
C VAL A 316 -6.05 22.42 -9.44
N GLU A 317 -6.41 21.40 -10.21
CA GLU A 317 -7.79 20.96 -10.42
C GLU A 317 -7.89 19.47 -10.15
N ILE A 318 -8.91 19.09 -9.38
CA ILE A 318 -9.30 17.69 -9.20
C ILE A 318 -10.53 17.47 -10.07
N LYS A 319 -10.36 16.76 -11.18
CA LYS A 319 -11.43 16.48 -12.14
C LYS A 319 -12.07 15.15 -11.80
N LEU A 320 -13.40 15.11 -11.76
CA LEU A 320 -14.17 13.93 -11.40
C LEU A 320 -14.97 13.42 -12.61
N TYR A 321 -14.98 12.10 -12.78
CA TYR A 321 -15.63 11.39 -13.87
C TYR A 321 -16.59 10.36 -13.29
N LYS A 322 -17.79 10.26 -13.84
CA LYS A 322 -18.71 9.17 -13.49
C LYS A 322 -18.22 7.90 -14.17
N ASN A 323 -18.13 6.82 -13.41
CA ASN A 323 -17.78 5.52 -13.96
C ASN A 323 -19.01 4.95 -14.66
N GLN A 324 -18.98 4.89 -15.99
CA GLN A 324 -19.99 4.20 -16.79
C GLN A 324 -19.53 2.77 -17.03
N TYR A 325 -20.45 1.83 -16.90
CA TYR A 325 -20.21 0.43 -17.21
C TYR A 325 -21.39 -0.07 -18.03
N ASN A 326 -21.15 -0.37 -19.30
CA ASN A 326 -22.17 -0.95 -20.16
C ASN A 326 -22.42 -2.40 -19.71
N GLU A 327 -23.63 -2.69 -19.25
CA GLU A 327 -24.06 -4.08 -18.95
C GLU A 327 -24.35 -4.88 -20.23
N GLU A 328 -24.43 -4.22 -21.39
CA GLU A 328 -24.87 -4.82 -22.66
C GLU A 328 -23.77 -5.51 -23.48
N SER A 329 -22.48 -5.35 -23.16
CA SER A 329 -21.39 -5.96 -23.95
C SER A 329 -21.24 -7.47 -23.76
N ASP A 330 -21.95 -8.08 -22.80
CA ASP A 330 -21.85 -9.51 -22.50
C ASP A 330 -23.00 -10.35 -23.10
N LYS A 331 -23.86 -9.76 -23.95
CA LYS A 331 -24.85 -10.48 -24.77
C LYS A 331 -24.50 -10.54 -26.26
N ALA A 332 -23.29 -10.12 -26.65
CA ALA A 332 -22.81 -10.36 -28.00
C ALA A 332 -22.33 -11.82 -28.08
N GLU A 333 -23.23 -12.68 -28.56
CA GLU A 333 -22.88 -13.99 -29.10
C GLU A 333 -21.66 -13.87 -30.03
N THR A 334 -20.78 -14.85 -29.93
CA THR A 334 -19.68 -15.14 -30.85
C THR A 334 -20.17 -15.12 -32.29
N ASN A 335 -20.06 -13.97 -32.96
CA ASN A 335 -20.01 -13.90 -34.41
C ASN A 335 -18.67 -13.29 -34.79
N ILE A 336 -17.80 -14.18 -35.27
CA ILE A 336 -16.55 -13.87 -35.94
C ILE A 336 -16.90 -12.97 -37.13
N SER A 337 -16.50 -11.70 -37.09
CA SER A 337 -16.26 -10.92 -38.31
C SER A 337 -15.20 -9.86 -38.06
N ASP A 338 -14.32 -9.73 -39.04
CA ASP A 338 -13.05 -9.05 -39.02
C ASP A 338 -13.13 -7.52 -38.87
N SER A 339 -12.14 -7.01 -38.13
CA SER A 339 -11.43 -5.74 -38.30
C SER A 339 -12.18 -4.39 -38.34
N THR A 340 -11.65 -3.48 -37.52
CA THR A 340 -11.64 -2.02 -37.68
C THR A 340 -12.95 -1.27 -37.50
N THR A 341 -13.49 -1.29 -36.28
CA THR A 341 -14.01 -0.06 -35.66
C THR A 341 -13.93 -0.20 -34.14
N LEU A 342 -12.94 0.44 -33.51
CA LEU A 342 -12.99 0.73 -32.08
C LEU A 342 -14.20 1.66 -31.86
N PRO A 343 -15.17 1.33 -30.99
CA PRO A 343 -16.20 2.28 -30.64
C PRO A 343 -15.52 3.42 -29.87
N SER A 344 -15.37 4.57 -30.53
CA SER A 344 -14.90 5.80 -29.91
C SER A 344 -15.99 6.30 -28.96
N ASN A 345 -15.88 5.96 -27.68
CA ASN A 345 -16.67 6.56 -26.62
C ASN A 345 -16.22 8.02 -26.40
N GLU A 346 -16.58 8.92 -27.30
CA GLU A 346 -16.25 10.36 -27.22
C GLU A 346 -16.89 11.08 -26.00
N ARG A 347 -17.75 10.41 -25.23
CA ARG A 347 -18.38 10.96 -24.01
C ARG A 347 -17.69 10.60 -22.69
N ASP A 348 -16.72 9.68 -22.69
CA ASP A 348 -16.12 9.18 -21.44
C ASP A 348 -15.04 10.10 -20.83
N ASP A 349 -14.54 11.10 -21.57
CA ASP A 349 -13.43 11.96 -21.15
C ASP A 349 -13.84 13.36 -20.68
N VAL A 350 -15.15 13.65 -20.58
CA VAL A 350 -15.61 14.93 -20.02
C VAL A 350 -15.87 14.78 -18.51
N PRO A 351 -15.16 15.55 -17.65
CA PRO A 351 -15.43 15.51 -16.22
C PRO A 351 -16.82 16.05 -15.92
N PHE A 352 -17.60 15.36 -15.10
CA PHE A 352 -18.92 15.84 -14.69
C PHE A 352 -18.80 16.94 -13.62
N ARG A 353 -17.65 17.01 -12.94
CA ARG A 353 -17.35 18.02 -11.92
C ARG A 353 -15.85 18.30 -11.90
N VAL A 354 -15.49 19.58 -11.82
CA VAL A 354 -14.11 20.03 -11.61
C VAL A 354 -14.05 20.74 -10.26
N ILE A 355 -13.22 20.24 -9.36
CA ILE A 355 -13.03 20.81 -8.02
C ILE A 355 -11.74 21.62 -8.03
N LYS A 356 -11.87 22.90 -7.66
CA LYS A 356 -10.73 23.71 -7.22
C LYS A 356 -10.57 23.48 -5.72
N PRO A 357 -9.54 22.74 -5.27
CA PRO A 357 -9.42 22.39 -3.88
C PRO A 357 -9.16 23.64 -3.04
N GLU A 358 -9.70 23.64 -1.82
CA GLU A 358 -9.48 24.69 -0.84
C GLU A 358 -8.62 24.15 0.30
N SER A 359 -7.85 25.02 0.94
CA SER A 359 -7.08 24.65 2.13
C SER A 359 -8.01 24.16 3.23
N ASP A 360 -7.56 23.18 4.01
CA ASP A 360 -8.33 22.56 5.10
C ASP A 360 -9.68 21.96 4.61
N SER A 361 -9.67 21.33 3.44
CA SER A 361 -10.85 20.64 2.89
C SER A 361 -10.68 19.13 2.87
N LEU A 362 -11.78 18.42 3.13
CA LEU A 362 -11.89 16.97 3.06
C LEU A 362 -12.91 16.61 1.98
N ILE A 363 -12.47 15.90 0.96
CA ILE A 363 -13.27 15.45 -0.17
C ILE A 363 -13.58 13.97 0.01
N PHE A 364 -14.85 13.60 -0.08
CA PHE A 364 -15.34 12.23 -0.05
C PHE A 364 -15.79 11.84 -1.44
N LEU A 365 -15.36 10.67 -1.91
CA LEU A 365 -15.76 10.08 -3.18
C LEU A 365 -16.33 8.69 -2.94
N GLN A 366 -17.46 8.35 -3.56
CA GLN A 366 -17.88 6.96 -3.67
C GLN A 366 -16.98 6.25 -4.70
N THR A 367 -16.01 5.49 -4.21
CA THR A 367 -14.83 5.04 -4.98
C THR A 367 -15.18 4.22 -6.22
N ARG A 368 -16.27 3.46 -6.18
CA ARG A 368 -16.71 2.64 -7.32
C ARG A 368 -17.41 3.45 -8.42
N ASN A 369 -17.99 4.59 -8.08
CA ASN A 369 -18.82 5.40 -8.99
C ASN A 369 -18.08 6.61 -9.56
N VAL A 370 -16.97 7.00 -8.94
CA VAL A 370 -16.19 8.18 -9.33
C VAL A 370 -14.75 7.81 -9.58
N SER A 371 -14.25 8.15 -10.77
CA SER A 371 -12.82 8.24 -11.06
C SER A 371 -12.39 9.70 -10.93
N TYR A 372 -11.13 9.93 -10.57
CA TYR A 372 -10.59 11.29 -10.54
C TYR A 372 -9.20 11.42 -11.17
N GLU A 373 -8.91 12.64 -11.57
CA GLU A 373 -7.63 13.11 -12.12
C GLU A 373 -7.17 14.32 -11.30
N ILE A 374 -5.86 14.45 -11.10
CA ILE A 374 -5.22 15.64 -10.54
C ILE A 374 -4.28 16.21 -11.60
N SER A 375 -4.57 17.46 -12.01
CA SER A 375 -3.77 18.19 -12.99
C SER A 375 -2.38 18.54 -12.44
N LYS A 376 -1.47 18.93 -13.35
CA LYS A 376 -0.18 19.50 -12.95
C LYS A 376 -0.40 20.78 -12.15
N THR A 377 0.42 20.98 -11.13
CA THR A 377 0.33 22.12 -10.21
C THR A 377 1.54 23.01 -10.37
N LYS A 378 1.38 24.33 -10.22
CA LYS A 378 2.51 25.27 -10.21
C LYS A 378 3.35 25.20 -8.94
N ASN A 379 2.73 24.99 -7.79
CA ASN A 379 3.42 24.86 -6.50
C ASN A 379 3.41 23.41 -5.99
N LYS A 380 4.15 23.17 -4.89
CA LYS A 380 4.11 21.88 -4.19
C LYS A 380 2.68 21.65 -3.71
N PHE A 381 2.10 20.52 -4.09
CA PHE A 381 0.75 20.16 -3.69
C PHE A 381 0.78 18.80 -2.99
N PHE A 382 0.08 18.70 -1.86
CA PHE A 382 0.03 17.49 -1.06
C PHE A 382 -1.42 17.07 -0.83
N THR A 383 -1.67 15.76 -0.77
CA THR A 383 -2.93 15.22 -0.27
C THR A 383 -2.67 14.12 0.74
N VAL A 384 -3.59 13.96 1.69
CA VAL A 384 -3.60 12.82 2.62
C VAL A 384 -4.86 12.01 2.33
N ASN A 385 -4.67 10.78 1.86
CA ASN A 385 -5.75 9.92 1.44
C ASN A 385 -6.01 8.82 2.47
N LEU A 386 -7.28 8.54 2.70
CA LEU A 386 -7.75 7.35 3.41
C LEU A 386 -8.72 6.58 2.50
N PHE A 387 -8.43 5.29 2.28
CA PHE A 387 -9.31 4.38 1.58
C PHE A 387 -10.11 3.60 2.62
N ILE A 388 -11.44 3.72 2.57
CA ILE A 388 -12.32 3.07 3.53
C ILE A 388 -12.99 1.87 2.86
N SER A 389 -12.66 0.69 3.35
CA SER A 389 -13.19 -0.58 2.87
C SER A 389 -14.57 -0.87 3.46
N GLY A 390 -15.32 -1.71 2.76
CA GLY A 390 -16.60 -2.26 3.22
C GLY A 390 -16.89 -3.58 2.52
N PRO A 391 -18.05 -4.19 2.78
CA PRO A 391 -18.42 -5.45 2.16
C PRO A 391 -18.51 -5.31 0.63
N VAL A 392 -17.87 -6.23 -0.09
CA VAL A 392 -17.95 -6.31 -1.55
C VAL A 392 -19.43 -6.41 -1.96
N SER A 393 -19.87 -5.57 -2.88
CA SER A 393 -21.28 -5.55 -3.33
C SER A 393 -21.38 -5.89 -4.80
N THR A 394 -22.36 -6.72 -5.16
CA THR A 394 -22.77 -6.87 -6.55
C THR A 394 -23.49 -5.61 -7.06
N ASP A 395 -24.13 -4.86 -6.16
CA ASP A 395 -24.79 -3.61 -6.45
C ASP A 395 -23.81 -2.42 -6.39
N ARG A 396 -23.87 -1.52 -7.37
CA ARG A 396 -22.97 -0.35 -7.48
C ARG A 396 -23.48 0.87 -6.72
N ARG A 397 -24.75 0.86 -6.32
CA ARG A 397 -25.28 1.85 -5.37
C ARG A 397 -24.81 1.43 -3.96
N LEU A 398 -24.40 2.42 -3.17
CA LEU A 398 -23.90 2.22 -1.80
C LEU A 398 -25.00 1.58 -0.95
#